data_AF-A0A916Y388-F1
#
_entry.id   AF-A0A916Y388-F1
#
_cell.length_a   1.000
_cell.length_b   1.000
_cell.length_c   1.000
_cell.angle_alpha   90.00
_cell.angle_beta   90.00
_cell.angle_gamma   90.00
#
_symmetry.space_group_name_H-M   'P 1'
#
loop_
_entity.id
_entity.type
_entity.pdbx_description
1 polymer ?
#
loop_
_entity_poly.entity_id
_entity_poly.type
_entity_poly.pdbx_seq_one_letter_code
_entity_poly.pdbx_strand_id
1 'polypeptide(L)'
;MWTREEVSRLRKHFAVAHLRELESLVGRPLNSIRAKADKLGLRRPQQTYTPTGNALLDSLRGRCRELCYTMVDLDEMVVSGTYFKDCGWNSPGTKQGRLKQYFSFTRIAKGIHVIGGTLDVVWDEG
;
A
#
# COMPACT_ATOMS: atom_id res chain seq x y z
N MET A 1 -20.70 -5.06 26.56
CA MET A 1 -21.42 -4.04 25.77
C MET A 1 -20.45 -2.90 25.47
N TRP A 2 -20.57 -2.21 24.32
CA TRP A 2 -19.72 -1.06 23.95
C TRP A 2 -20.44 0.24 24.28
N THR A 3 -19.78 1.19 24.95
CA THR A 3 -20.36 2.52 25.23
C THR A 3 -20.23 3.46 24.04
N ARG A 4 -20.99 4.56 24.06
CA ARG A 4 -20.90 5.60 23.03
C ARG A 4 -19.53 6.29 23.03
N GLU A 5 -18.91 6.50 24.20
CA GLU A 5 -17.56 7.10 24.25
C GLU A 5 -16.52 6.17 23.64
N GLU A 6 -16.56 4.86 23.95
CA GLU A 6 -15.63 3.88 23.39
C GLU A 6 -15.70 3.83 21.86
N VAL A 7 -16.91 3.87 21.31
CA VAL A 7 -17.13 3.88 19.85
C VAL A 7 -16.62 5.18 19.22
N SER A 8 -16.81 6.32 19.90
CA SER A 8 -16.33 7.63 19.42
C SER A 8 -14.78 7.67 19.40
N ARG A 9 -14.14 7.22 20.48
CA ARG A 9 -12.67 7.09 20.56
C ARG A 9 -12.14 6.14 19.49
N LEU A 10 -12.81 5.00 19.29
CA LEU A 10 -12.45 4.05 18.25
C LEU A 10 -12.50 4.71 16.85
N ARG A 11 -13.60 5.39 16.49
CA ARG A 11 -13.72 6.06 15.19
C ARG A 11 -12.63 7.11 14.97
N LYS A 12 -12.30 7.90 15.99
CA LYS A 12 -11.31 8.97 15.91
C LYS A 12 -9.87 8.45 15.80
N HIS A 13 -9.54 7.40 16.53
CA HIS A 13 -8.16 6.93 16.66
C HIS A 13 -7.82 5.71 15.80
N PHE A 14 -8.80 4.93 15.33
CA PHE A 14 -8.52 3.68 14.62
C PHE A 14 -7.71 3.87 13.33
N ALA A 15 -7.96 4.97 12.60
CA ALA A 15 -7.26 5.29 11.36
C ALA A 15 -5.82 5.82 11.56
N VAL A 16 -5.51 6.38 12.74
CA VAL A 16 -4.26 7.15 12.95
C VAL A 16 -3.33 6.48 13.98
N ALA A 17 -3.89 5.92 15.06
CA ALA A 17 -3.11 5.43 16.19
C ALA A 17 -2.44 4.07 15.93
N HIS A 18 -1.28 3.86 16.55
CA HIS A 18 -0.59 2.57 16.48
C HIS A 18 -1.41 1.48 17.21
N LEU A 19 -1.29 0.21 16.81
CA LEU A 19 -2.10 -0.89 17.39
C LEU A 19 -1.94 -0.99 18.92
N ARG A 20 -0.73 -0.77 19.42
CA ARG A 20 -0.39 -0.80 20.85
C ARG A 20 -1.00 0.37 21.63
N GLU A 21 -1.15 1.52 20.99
CA GLU A 21 -1.73 2.72 21.62
C GLU A 21 -3.25 2.66 21.67
N LEU A 22 -3.87 1.96 20.71
CA LEU A 22 -5.33 1.78 20.68
C LEU A 22 -5.86 1.07 21.91
N GLU A 23 -5.11 0.12 22.47
CA GLU A 23 -5.53 -0.59 23.68
C GLU A 23 -5.65 0.37 24.86
N SER A 24 -4.68 1.26 25.02
CA SER A 24 -4.70 2.30 26.05
C SER A 24 -5.74 3.39 25.79
N LEU A 25 -5.92 3.82 24.54
CA LEU A 25 -6.86 4.88 24.18
C LEU A 25 -8.34 4.45 24.30
N VAL A 26 -8.65 3.23 23.89
CA VAL A 26 -10.00 2.68 23.91
C VAL A 26 -10.29 1.94 25.22
N GLY A 27 -9.26 1.50 25.95
CA GLY A 27 -9.38 0.75 27.20
C GLY A 27 -9.82 -0.70 27.00
N ARG A 28 -9.55 -1.28 25.82
CA ARG A 28 -9.96 -2.64 25.45
C ARG A 28 -8.84 -3.39 24.73
N PRO A 29 -8.82 -4.73 24.80
CA PRO A 29 -7.83 -5.51 24.08
C PRO A 29 -8.01 -5.38 22.56
N LEU A 30 -6.91 -5.44 21.83
CA LEU A 30 -6.83 -5.31 20.37
C LEU A 30 -7.82 -6.20 19.62
N ASN A 31 -8.03 -7.43 20.08
CA ASN A 31 -8.96 -8.37 19.44
C ASN A 31 -10.41 -7.86 19.46
N SER A 32 -10.84 -7.25 20.57
CA SER A 32 -12.19 -6.68 20.69
C SER A 32 -12.32 -5.41 19.83
N ILE A 33 -11.27 -4.59 19.80
CA ILE A 33 -11.16 -3.39 18.98
C ILE A 33 -11.29 -3.75 17.49
N ARG A 34 -10.55 -4.75 17.00
CA ARG A 34 -10.61 -5.23 15.60
C ARG A 34 -12.00 -5.73 15.24
N ALA A 35 -12.56 -6.64 16.05
CA ALA A 35 -13.90 -7.16 15.80
C ALA A 35 -14.98 -6.06 15.77
N LYS A 36 -14.82 -5.01 16.58
CA LYS A 36 -15.72 -3.86 16.56
C LYS A 36 -15.48 -2.95 15.35
N ALA A 37 -14.23 -2.70 14.98
CA ALA A 37 -13.86 -1.92 13.80
C ALA A 37 -14.39 -2.55 12.51
N ASP A 38 -14.27 -3.88 12.38
CA ASP A 38 -14.81 -4.64 11.24
C ASP A 38 -16.33 -4.49 11.15
N LYS A 39 -17.04 -4.62 12.27
CA LYS A 39 -18.50 -4.38 12.35
C LYS A 39 -18.89 -2.93 12.03
N LEU A 40 -17.99 -1.98 12.21
CA LEU A 40 -18.20 -0.56 11.92
C LEU A 40 -17.69 -0.16 10.52
N GLY A 41 -17.10 -1.10 9.76
CA GLY A 41 -16.50 -0.83 8.45
C GLY A 41 -15.27 0.08 8.49
N LEU A 42 -14.64 0.24 9.67
CA LEU A 42 -13.47 1.10 9.81
C LEU A 42 -12.25 0.40 9.22
N ARG A 43 -11.61 1.04 8.24
CA ARG A 43 -10.34 0.57 7.67
C ARG A 43 -9.22 1.53 8.04
N ARG A 44 -8.04 0.98 8.30
CA ARG A 44 -6.82 1.79 8.44
C ARG A 44 -6.40 2.30 7.07
N PRO A 45 -5.97 3.57 6.94
CA PRO A 45 -5.32 4.04 5.74
C PRO A 45 -4.10 3.13 5.50
N GLN A 46 -4.03 2.56 4.31
CA GLN A 46 -2.86 1.79 3.87
C GLN A 46 -1.61 2.67 4.05
N GLN A 47 -0.55 2.13 4.65
CA GLN A 47 0.68 2.89 4.90
C GLN A 47 1.21 3.45 3.58
N THR A 48 1.66 4.70 3.55
CA THR A 48 2.35 5.27 2.38
C THR A 48 3.57 4.43 2.11
N TYR A 49 3.73 4.00 0.86
CA TYR A 49 4.90 3.24 0.46
C TYR A 49 6.14 4.12 0.61
N THR A 50 7.22 3.56 1.17
CA THR A 50 8.52 4.22 1.10
C THR A 50 8.88 4.42 -0.37
N PRO A 51 9.21 5.66 -0.80
CA PRO A 51 9.62 5.92 -2.18
C PRO A 51 10.77 4.99 -2.57
N THR A 52 10.62 4.32 -3.70
CA THR A 52 11.58 3.34 -4.19
C THR A 52 12.77 4.01 -4.89
N GLY A 53 12.66 5.32 -5.17
CA GLY A 53 13.61 6.09 -5.96
C GLY A 53 13.33 6.03 -7.47
N ASN A 54 12.35 5.22 -7.89
CA ASN A 54 11.88 5.15 -9.28
C ASN A 54 10.57 5.89 -9.40
N ALA A 55 10.60 7.07 -10.04
CA ALA A 55 9.44 7.95 -10.15
C ALA A 55 8.23 7.28 -10.82
N LEU A 56 8.43 6.40 -11.81
CA LEU A 56 7.36 5.70 -12.51
C LEU A 56 6.67 4.69 -11.59
N LEU A 57 7.46 3.90 -10.86
CA LEU A 57 6.94 2.92 -9.91
C LEU A 57 6.25 3.62 -8.73
N ASP A 58 6.83 4.69 -8.21
CA ASP A 58 6.26 5.44 -7.08
C ASP A 58 4.93 6.09 -7.50
N SER A 59 4.85 6.64 -8.71
CA SER A 59 3.61 7.18 -9.29
C SER A 59 2.56 6.08 -9.50
N LEU A 60 2.95 4.93 -10.06
CA LEU A 60 2.08 3.77 -10.25
C LEU A 60 1.48 3.30 -8.91
N ARG A 61 2.32 3.16 -7.87
CA ARG A 61 1.89 2.76 -6.53
C ARG A 61 0.98 3.80 -5.87
N GLY A 62 1.26 5.08 -6.07
CA GLY A 62 0.41 6.18 -5.65
C GLY A 62 -0.97 6.10 -6.30
N ARG A 63 -1.02 5.89 -7.62
CA ARG A 63 -2.28 5.77 -8.36
C ARG A 63 -3.09 4.54 -7.95
N CYS A 64 -2.43 3.40 -7.73
CA CYS A 64 -3.11 2.21 -7.19
C CYS A 64 -3.77 2.49 -5.85
N ARG A 65 -3.09 3.24 -4.96
CA ARG A 65 -3.64 3.65 -3.66
C ARG A 65 -4.87 4.54 -3.82
N GLU A 66 -4.83 5.53 -4.72
CA GLU A 66 -5.98 6.39 -5.01
C GLU A 66 -7.20 5.57 -5.46
N LEU A 67 -6.98 4.56 -6.29
CA LEU A 67 -8.01 3.65 -6.79
C LEU A 67 -8.33 2.50 -5.82
N CYS A 68 -7.75 2.50 -4.63
CA CYS A 68 -7.92 1.46 -3.61
C CYS A 68 -7.52 0.05 -4.06
N TYR A 69 -6.64 -0.07 -5.06
CA TYR A 69 -6.01 -1.33 -5.46
C TYR A 69 -4.83 -1.68 -4.55
N THR A 70 -4.73 -2.95 -4.19
CA THR A 70 -3.54 -3.51 -3.56
C THR A 70 -2.50 -3.91 -4.62
N MET A 71 -1.25 -4.13 -4.20
CA MET A 71 -0.22 -4.63 -5.11
C MET A 71 -0.49 -6.07 -5.58
N VAL A 72 -1.30 -6.84 -4.83
CA VAL A 72 -1.77 -8.17 -5.25
C VAL A 72 -2.75 -8.03 -6.40
N ASP A 73 -3.70 -7.10 -6.28
CA ASP A 73 -4.66 -6.81 -7.36
C ASP A 73 -3.91 -6.35 -8.62
N LEU A 74 -2.87 -5.51 -8.45
CA LEU A 74 -2.02 -5.09 -9.57
C LEU A 74 -1.27 -6.25 -10.22
N ASP A 75 -0.73 -7.17 -9.41
CA ASP A 75 -0.06 -8.37 -9.92
C ASP A 75 -1.01 -9.29 -10.72
N GLU A 76 -2.26 -9.41 -10.27
CA GLU A 76 -3.32 -10.16 -10.97
C GLU A 76 -3.71 -9.47 -12.28
N MET A 77 -3.92 -8.15 -12.24
CA MET A 77 -4.26 -7.32 -13.39
C MET A 77 -3.19 -7.36 -14.50
N VAL A 78 -1.90 -7.41 -14.12
CA VAL A 78 -0.77 -7.41 -15.07
C VAL A 78 -0.31 -8.84 -15.41
N VAL A 79 -0.83 -9.85 -14.72
CA VAL A 79 -0.33 -11.24 -14.75
C VAL A 79 1.19 -11.28 -14.51
N SER A 80 1.67 -10.50 -13.53
CA SER A 80 3.10 -10.36 -13.21
C SER A 80 3.58 -11.35 -12.14
N GLY A 81 2.70 -12.20 -11.63
CA GLY A 81 3.02 -13.17 -10.58
C GLY A 81 2.99 -12.51 -9.20
N THR A 82 4.15 -12.33 -8.58
CA THR A 82 4.30 -11.68 -7.27
C THR A 82 5.23 -10.46 -7.31
N TYR A 83 5.43 -9.90 -8.51
CA TYR A 83 6.40 -8.84 -8.72
C TYR A 83 6.11 -7.61 -7.85
N PHE A 84 4.86 -7.12 -7.87
CA PHE A 84 4.47 -5.93 -7.12
C PHE A 84 4.26 -6.21 -5.64
N LYS A 85 3.69 -7.37 -5.31
CA LYS A 85 3.48 -7.84 -3.94
C LYS A 85 4.80 -8.01 -3.18
N ASP A 86 5.78 -8.68 -3.77
CA ASP A 86 7.01 -9.06 -3.07
C ASP A 86 7.97 -7.88 -2.92
N CYS A 87 7.79 -6.80 -3.69
CA CYS A 87 8.62 -5.59 -3.63
C CYS A 87 10.13 -5.91 -3.66
N GLY A 88 10.55 -6.89 -4.48
CA GLY A 88 11.92 -7.42 -4.49
C GLY A 88 13.02 -6.40 -4.81
N TRP A 89 12.64 -5.20 -5.28
CA TRP A 89 13.52 -4.04 -5.48
C TRP A 89 13.87 -3.26 -4.20
N ASN A 90 13.22 -3.55 -3.06
CA ASN A 90 13.51 -2.94 -1.76
C ASN A 90 14.57 -3.73 -0.96
N SER A 91 14.92 -4.93 -1.41
CA SER A 91 15.90 -5.78 -0.73
C SER A 91 17.32 -5.42 -1.17
N PRO A 92 18.20 -4.96 -0.27
CA PRO A 92 19.63 -4.89 -0.55
C PRO A 92 20.18 -6.32 -0.64
N GLY A 93 20.13 -6.88 -1.85
CA GLY A 93 20.82 -8.09 -2.27
C GLY A 93 20.70 -9.32 -1.37
N THR A 94 19.77 -10.24 -1.67
CA THR A 94 19.97 -11.66 -1.35
C THR A 94 19.31 -12.55 -2.40
N LYS A 95 20.14 -13.02 -3.33
CA LYS A 95 20.18 -14.37 -3.95
C LYS A 95 21.26 -14.31 -5.03
N GLN A 96 22.46 -14.76 -4.68
CA GLN A 96 23.66 -14.81 -5.53
C GLN A 96 24.08 -13.47 -6.16
N GLY A 97 24.74 -12.61 -5.37
CA GLY A 97 25.78 -11.69 -5.90
C GLY A 97 25.38 -10.65 -6.96
N ARG A 98 24.10 -10.38 -7.21
CA ARG A 98 23.67 -9.31 -8.11
C ARG A 98 23.28 -8.06 -7.33
N LEU A 99 24.27 -7.23 -7.05
CA LEU A 99 24.12 -5.82 -6.70
C LEU A 99 23.54 -5.07 -7.90
N LYS A 100 22.22 -5.12 -8.11
CA LYS A 100 21.56 -4.16 -8.99
C LYS A 100 20.07 -4.16 -8.72
N GLN A 101 19.58 -3.03 -8.24
CA GLN A 101 18.17 -2.72 -8.09
C GLN A 101 17.54 -2.73 -9.49
N TYR A 102 17.01 -3.88 -9.92
CA TYR A 102 16.44 -4.04 -11.26
C TYR A 102 14.93 -3.77 -11.24
N PHE A 103 14.55 -2.56 -11.67
CA PHE A 103 13.16 -2.24 -11.99
C PHE A 103 12.80 -2.82 -13.37
N SER A 104 11.72 -3.60 -13.43
CA SER A 104 11.23 -4.18 -14.69
C SER A 104 10.31 -3.17 -15.36
N PHE A 105 10.88 -2.38 -16.28
CA PHE A 105 10.12 -1.35 -17.00
C PHE A 105 8.90 -1.94 -17.71
N THR A 106 9.02 -3.11 -18.32
CA THR A 106 7.90 -3.80 -19.00
C THR A 106 6.71 -4.04 -18.06
N ARG A 107 6.96 -4.47 -16.82
CA ARG A 107 5.88 -4.72 -15.85
C ARG A 107 5.28 -3.40 -15.36
N ILE A 108 6.12 -2.41 -15.08
CA ILE A 108 5.68 -1.08 -14.64
C ILE A 108 4.80 -0.43 -15.73
N ALA A 109 5.25 -0.43 -16.98
CA ALA A 109 4.50 0.11 -18.12
C ALA A 109 3.15 -0.59 -18.30
N LYS A 110 3.12 -1.93 -18.26
CA LYS A 110 1.85 -2.68 -18.29
C LYS A 110 0.94 -2.30 -17.13
N GLY A 111 1.48 -2.17 -15.92
CA GLY A 111 0.73 -1.72 -14.75
C GLY A 111 0.07 -0.36 -14.96
N ILE A 112 0.81 0.60 -15.50
CA ILE A 112 0.30 1.94 -15.83
C ILE A 112 -0.86 1.85 -16.83
N HIS A 113 -0.73 1.06 -17.89
CA HIS A 113 -1.79 0.90 -18.87
C HIS A 113 -3.05 0.24 -18.32
N VAL A 114 -2.92 -0.82 -17.50
CA VAL A 114 -4.09 -1.54 -16.97
C VAL A 114 -4.91 -0.68 -16.00
N ILE A 115 -4.27 0.24 -15.28
CA ILE A 115 -4.97 1.20 -14.42
C ILE A 115 -5.42 2.48 -15.13
N GLY A 116 -5.33 2.52 -16.47
CA GLY A 116 -5.80 3.62 -17.31
C GLY A 116 -4.84 4.80 -17.46
N GLY A 117 -3.54 4.62 -17.18
CA GLY A 117 -2.51 5.61 -17.45
C GLY A 117 -1.83 5.43 -18.81
N THR A 118 -1.17 6.49 -19.27
CA THR A 118 -0.35 6.49 -20.48
C THR A 118 1.10 6.86 -20.16
N LEU A 119 2.04 6.34 -20.95
CA LEU A 119 3.45 6.67 -20.88
C LEU A 119 3.84 7.35 -22.18
N ASP A 120 4.16 8.63 -22.10
CA ASP A 120 4.63 9.44 -23.22
C ASP A 120 6.08 9.84 -22.98
N VAL A 121 6.90 9.75 -24.02
CA VAL A 121 8.29 10.22 -24.00
C VAL A 121 8.34 11.54 -24.74
N VAL A 122 8.57 12.62 -24.01
CA VAL A 122 8.76 13.97 -24.57
C VAL A 122 10.24 14.26 -24.60
N TRP A 123 10.78 14.51 -25.79
CA TRP A 123 12.14 15.01 -25.97
C TRP A 123 12.07 16.52 -26.14
N ASP A 124 12.86 17.25 -25.37
CA ASP A 124 13.03 18.69 -25.57
C ASP A 124 13.94 18.87 -26.79
N GLU A 125 13.35 19.20 -27.94
CA GLU A 125 14.09 19.63 -29.11
C GLU A 125 14.50 21.09 -28.89
N GLY A 126 15.67 21.27 -28.29
CA GLY A 126 16.26 22.59 -27.99
C GLY A 126 16.50 23.45 -29.22
#